data_AF-A0A8J3G406-F1
#
_entry.id   AF-A0A8J3G406-F1
#
_cell.length_a   1.000
_cell.length_b   1.000
_cell.length_c   1.000
_cell.angle_alpha   90.00
_cell.angle_beta   90.00
_cell.angle_gamma   90.00
#
_symmetry.space_group_name_H-M   'P 1'
#
loop_
_entity.id
_entity.type
_entity.pdbx_description
1 polymer ?
#
loop_
_entity_poly.entity_id
_entity_poly.type
_entity_poly.pdbx_seq_one_letter_code
_entity_poly.pdbx_strand_id
1 'polypeptide(L)'
;MRLSISKNVHLVEPGDFEATEHWYPRVLNSNIHPLVSYFLNLSHQQMVERYQRLHPSCNPDAILKVLTYQPTYFRWAGTDLMHITNHEGNRKLAVIETNSCPSGQKSMPLLDLNVEQGGYKRLIEKTFKPMVDAQKLEGSLAVIYDKNPMENVGYAATIADAFGENVYLAKFDKADTDPPVLFKEGVMHIRNERDEWIAIRAAFRYVTQEPWTRLPQNTKTLILNPIEACLAGGRNKEVASGAYDHFNNEFKQEGISIFTPKTFTKVPYNELKKYFDIMGGNMVIKVPDSNAGQGVYTVVSEKELVFALSQIDPTDTYLIQQLIHSNYNKGLDPTQAWYHVGTIPDNKGRSYAFDLRLMMHATEEGIRPLAVYSRRSGYPLNQPLPQDMNSWEVYGTNLSIKGEDGWTYADERLMLFDIRNFGQLGLGVDELIKGFVQSAMAVYAIDQNAIRTFGNKQLNA
;
A
#
# COMPACT_ATOMS: atom_id res chain seq x y z
N MET A 1 -7.88 -25.44 -16.11
CA MET A 1 -6.88 -25.57 -17.20
C MET A 1 -5.83 -24.51 -16.87
N ARG A 2 -4.53 -24.81 -16.67
CA ARG A 2 -3.57 -23.73 -16.38
C ARG A 2 -3.66 -22.72 -17.50
N LEU A 3 -4.08 -21.48 -17.23
CA LEU A 3 -4.06 -20.43 -18.23
C LEU A 3 -2.63 -20.38 -18.77
N SER A 4 -2.46 -20.80 -20.02
CA SER A 4 -1.20 -20.67 -20.74
C SER A 4 -1.05 -19.19 -21.04
N ILE A 5 -0.55 -18.42 -20.07
CA ILE A 5 -0.32 -16.99 -20.22
C ILE A 5 0.66 -16.85 -21.39
N SER A 6 0.16 -16.38 -22.53
CA SER A 6 1.00 -16.01 -23.66
C SER A 6 2.08 -15.03 -23.17
N LYS A 7 3.26 -15.07 -23.79
CA LYS A 7 4.46 -14.43 -23.25
C LYS A 7 4.26 -12.94 -22.91
N ASN A 8 3.38 -12.24 -23.64
CA ASN A 8 3.19 -10.79 -23.53
C ASN A 8 1.72 -10.33 -23.36
N VAL A 9 0.74 -10.97 -24.01
CA VAL A 9 -0.70 -10.59 -23.92
C VAL A 9 -1.58 -11.82 -23.90
N HIS A 10 -2.54 -11.84 -23.00
CA HIS A 10 -3.51 -12.92 -22.89
C HIS A 10 -4.93 -12.36 -22.91
N LEU A 11 -5.83 -13.03 -23.62
CA LEU A 11 -7.25 -12.72 -23.59
C LEU A 11 -7.89 -13.53 -22.46
N VAL A 12 -8.55 -12.84 -21.52
CA VAL A 12 -9.25 -13.45 -20.39
C VAL A 12 -10.75 -13.35 -20.64
N GLU A 13 -11.46 -14.47 -20.54
CA GLU A 13 -12.89 -14.59 -20.83
C GLU A 13 -13.71 -14.65 -19.53
N PRO A 14 -15.01 -14.27 -19.57
CA PRO A 14 -15.91 -14.52 -18.45
C PRO A 14 -15.96 -16.01 -18.09
N GLY A 15 -15.79 -16.34 -16.81
CA GLY A 15 -15.71 -17.69 -16.27
C GLY A 15 -14.29 -18.19 -16.00
N ASP A 16 -13.25 -17.43 -16.36
CA ASP A 16 -11.85 -17.86 -16.21
C ASP A 16 -11.29 -17.71 -14.78
N PHE A 17 -12.07 -17.21 -13.81
CA PHE A 17 -11.57 -17.02 -12.45
C PHE A 17 -11.38 -18.37 -11.74
N GLU A 18 -10.13 -18.69 -11.42
CA GLU A 18 -9.77 -19.91 -10.70
C GLU A 18 -9.16 -19.57 -9.34
N ALA A 19 -9.90 -19.82 -8.25
CA ALA A 19 -9.48 -19.39 -6.91
C ALA A 19 -8.08 -19.89 -6.52
N THR A 20 -7.74 -21.13 -6.89
CA THR A 20 -6.43 -21.74 -6.57
C THR A 20 -5.25 -21.06 -7.27
N GLU A 21 -5.49 -20.24 -8.29
CA GLU A 21 -4.46 -19.51 -9.03
C GLU A 21 -4.25 -18.07 -8.51
N HIS A 22 -5.17 -17.53 -7.70
CA HIS A 22 -5.20 -16.10 -7.33
C HIS A 22 -5.10 -15.82 -5.82
N TRP A 23 -5.15 -16.87 -5.00
CA TRP A 23 -5.07 -16.80 -3.55
C TRP A 23 -3.91 -17.67 -3.05
N TYR A 24 -3.27 -17.26 -1.95
CA TYR A 24 -2.33 -18.17 -1.29
C TYR A 24 -3.07 -19.41 -0.77
N PRO A 25 -2.48 -20.61 -0.85
CA PRO A 25 -3.11 -21.83 -0.32
C PRO A 25 -3.51 -21.69 1.16
N ARG A 26 -2.71 -20.98 1.97
CA ARG A 26 -3.05 -20.69 3.38
C ARG A 26 -4.31 -19.83 3.53
N VAL A 27 -4.58 -18.94 2.59
CA VAL A 27 -5.75 -18.05 2.59
C VAL A 27 -7.01 -18.82 2.25
N LEU A 28 -6.99 -19.67 1.23
CA LEU A 28 -8.12 -20.54 0.86
C LEU A 28 -8.51 -21.50 1.99
N ASN A 29 -7.53 -21.91 2.80
CA ASN A 29 -7.71 -22.80 3.95
C ASN A 29 -7.84 -22.02 5.28
N SER A 30 -8.29 -20.78 5.25
CA SER A 30 -8.45 -19.94 6.44
C SER A 30 -9.84 -19.31 6.49
N ASN A 31 -10.32 -19.06 7.72
CA ASN A 31 -11.55 -18.33 7.96
C ASN A 31 -11.21 -16.96 8.54
N ILE A 32 -11.83 -15.92 8.00
CA ILE A 32 -11.66 -14.55 8.50
C ILE A 32 -11.99 -14.47 10.00
N HIS A 33 -11.22 -13.68 10.75
CA HIS A 33 -11.52 -13.45 12.16
C HIS A 33 -12.83 -12.63 12.30
N PRO A 34 -13.78 -12.98 13.19
CA PRO A 34 -15.07 -12.31 13.32
C PRO A 34 -14.98 -10.79 13.53
N LEU A 35 -14.05 -10.32 14.36
CA LEU A 35 -13.83 -8.87 14.57
C LEU A 35 -13.37 -8.14 13.30
N VAL A 36 -12.60 -8.82 12.44
CA VAL A 36 -12.12 -8.23 11.18
C VAL A 36 -13.26 -8.19 10.17
N SER A 37 -14.07 -9.26 10.08
CA SER A 37 -15.30 -9.26 9.29
C SER A 37 -16.25 -8.15 9.73
N TYR A 38 -16.45 -7.98 11.05
CA TYR A 38 -17.27 -6.91 11.60
C TYR A 38 -16.73 -5.53 11.23
N PHE A 39 -15.42 -5.29 11.41
CA PHE A 39 -14.76 -4.03 11.03
C PHE A 39 -14.98 -3.67 9.55
N LEU A 40 -14.86 -4.64 8.63
CA LEU A 40 -15.04 -4.42 7.19
C LEU A 40 -16.48 -4.04 6.82
N ASN A 41 -17.45 -4.34 7.68
CA ASN A 41 -18.87 -4.06 7.49
C ASN A 41 -19.39 -2.84 8.29
N LEU A 42 -18.56 -2.20 9.13
CA LEU A 42 -18.96 -1.00 9.87
C LEU A 42 -19.33 0.15 8.91
N SER A 43 -20.40 0.89 9.21
CA SER A 43 -20.74 2.11 8.47
C SER A 43 -19.76 3.25 8.82
N HIS A 44 -19.68 4.28 7.97
CA HIS A 44 -18.88 5.47 8.29
C HIS A 44 -19.31 6.11 9.60
N GLN A 45 -20.62 6.21 9.84
CA GLN A 45 -21.16 6.78 11.08
C GLN A 45 -20.67 6.00 12.32
N GLN A 46 -20.72 4.66 12.28
CA GLN A 46 -20.23 3.84 13.38
C GLN A 46 -18.72 4.04 13.62
N MET A 47 -17.93 4.16 12.54
CA MET A 47 -16.50 4.43 12.63
C MET A 47 -16.21 5.82 13.22
N VAL A 48 -16.94 6.85 12.78
CA VAL A 48 -16.79 8.24 13.25
C VAL A 48 -17.14 8.34 14.73
N GLU A 49 -18.30 7.82 15.15
CA GLU A 49 -18.74 7.85 16.54
C GLU A 49 -17.75 7.11 17.45
N ARG A 50 -17.28 5.93 17.01
CA ARG A 50 -16.30 5.17 17.79
C ARG A 50 -14.95 5.89 17.85
N TYR A 51 -14.48 6.47 16.74
CA TYR A 51 -13.22 7.20 16.71
C TYR A 51 -13.28 8.45 17.60
N GLN A 52 -14.37 9.22 17.55
CA GLN A 52 -14.58 10.40 18.40
C GLN A 52 -14.60 10.03 19.88
N ARG A 53 -15.24 8.91 20.25
CA ARG A 53 -15.21 8.44 21.64
C ARG A 53 -13.80 8.15 22.14
N LEU A 54 -12.91 7.68 21.27
CA LEU A 54 -11.50 7.40 21.57
C LEU A 54 -10.61 8.65 21.47
N HIS A 55 -11.08 9.71 20.80
CA HIS A 55 -10.38 10.98 20.63
C HIS A 55 -11.36 12.15 20.89
N PRO A 56 -11.71 12.44 22.15
CA PRO A 56 -12.80 13.37 22.46
C PRO A 56 -12.63 14.80 21.92
N SER A 57 -11.41 15.19 21.57
CA SER A 57 -11.08 16.49 21.00
C SER A 57 -11.24 16.59 19.48
N CYS A 58 -11.50 15.49 18.76
CA CYS A 58 -11.64 15.56 17.31
C CYS A 58 -13.06 15.96 16.88
N ASN A 59 -13.16 16.71 15.78
CA ASN A 59 -14.42 17.01 15.14
C ASN A 59 -14.92 15.80 14.34
N PRO A 60 -16.08 15.21 14.67
CA PRO A 60 -16.65 14.08 13.95
C PRO A 60 -17.00 14.43 12.49
N ASP A 61 -17.42 15.66 12.20
CA ASP A 61 -17.78 16.09 10.85
C ASP A 61 -16.56 16.12 9.92
N ALA A 62 -15.39 16.49 10.45
CA ALA A 62 -14.15 16.47 9.70
C ALA A 62 -13.73 15.03 9.33
N ILE A 63 -13.93 14.07 10.24
CA ILE A 63 -13.68 12.65 9.96
C ILE A 63 -14.68 12.15 8.93
N LEU A 64 -15.97 12.45 9.10
CA LEU A 64 -17.01 12.05 8.17
C LEU A 64 -16.76 12.61 6.77
N LYS A 65 -16.31 13.87 6.66
CA LYS A 65 -15.86 14.50 5.40
C LYS A 65 -14.75 13.69 4.73
N VAL A 66 -13.75 13.22 5.49
CA VAL A 66 -12.66 12.39 4.96
C VAL A 66 -13.17 11.02 4.53
N LEU A 67 -14.02 10.38 5.33
CA LEU A 67 -14.51 9.02 5.02
C LEU A 67 -15.51 8.99 3.86
N THR A 68 -16.35 10.02 3.71
CA THR A 68 -17.30 10.14 2.60
C THR A 68 -16.68 10.77 1.34
N TYR A 69 -15.42 11.19 1.41
CA TYR A 69 -14.70 11.76 0.28
C TYR A 69 -14.63 10.77 -0.89
N GLN A 70 -14.85 11.28 -2.11
CA GLN A 70 -14.66 10.53 -3.35
C GLN A 70 -13.42 11.05 -4.09
N PRO A 71 -12.28 10.34 -4.01
CA PRO A 71 -11.05 10.72 -4.69
C PRO A 71 -11.22 10.92 -6.20
N THR A 72 -10.54 11.91 -6.74
CA THR A 72 -10.48 12.17 -8.19
C THR A 72 -9.42 11.30 -8.86
N TYR A 73 -8.24 11.19 -8.26
CA TYR A 73 -7.09 10.47 -8.81
C TYR A 73 -6.78 9.18 -8.03
N PHE A 74 -6.93 9.18 -6.70
CA PHE A 74 -6.39 8.13 -5.83
C PHE A 74 -7.49 7.24 -5.24
N ARG A 75 -8.14 6.45 -6.11
CA ARG A 75 -9.34 5.66 -5.78
C ARG A 75 -9.05 4.28 -5.21
N TRP A 76 -7.85 3.74 -5.39
CA TRP A 76 -7.45 2.45 -4.81
C TRP A 76 -6.07 2.57 -4.15
N ALA A 77 -5.98 2.34 -2.85
CA ALA A 77 -4.79 2.62 -2.08
C ALA A 77 -4.46 1.52 -1.08
N GLY A 78 -3.19 1.40 -0.71
CA GLY A 78 -2.76 0.60 0.43
C GLY A 78 -1.80 1.39 1.30
N THR A 79 -2.05 1.44 2.59
CA THR A 79 -1.21 2.14 3.56
C THR A 79 -0.51 1.13 4.45
N ASP A 80 0.79 1.32 4.65
CA ASP A 80 1.58 0.60 5.64
C ASP A 80 1.57 1.39 6.94
N LEU A 81 1.10 0.73 8.01
CA LEU A 81 1.02 1.27 9.35
C LEU A 81 1.91 0.47 10.29
N MET A 82 2.48 1.13 11.29
CA MET A 82 3.14 0.45 12.42
C MET A 82 2.40 0.76 13.72
N HIS A 83 2.14 -0.29 14.51
CA HIS A 83 1.56 -0.15 15.85
C HIS A 83 2.65 0.16 16.85
N ILE A 84 2.60 1.38 17.38
CA ILE A 84 3.66 1.95 18.21
C ILE A 84 3.12 2.47 19.54
N THR A 85 4.01 2.61 20.52
CA THR A 85 3.73 3.20 21.83
C THR A 85 4.82 4.19 22.21
N ASN A 86 4.48 5.21 22.98
CA ASN A 86 5.48 6.06 23.64
C ASN A 86 5.76 5.57 25.08
N HIS A 87 6.62 6.30 25.80
CA HIS A 87 6.97 6.01 27.19
C HIS A 87 5.81 6.16 28.20
N GLU A 88 4.73 6.86 27.83
CA GLU A 88 3.52 7.00 28.66
C GLU A 88 2.52 5.86 28.42
N GLY A 89 2.81 4.94 27.49
CA GLY A 89 1.90 3.87 27.08
C GLY A 89 0.84 4.31 26.06
N ASN A 90 0.95 5.53 25.51
CA ASN A 90 0.04 6.02 24.49
C ASN A 90 0.34 5.33 23.15
N ARG A 91 -0.65 4.59 22.65
CA ARG A 91 -0.54 3.82 21.39
C ARG A 91 -1.02 4.61 20.19
N LYS A 92 -0.31 4.44 19.07
CA LYS A 92 -0.68 5.01 17.75
C LYS A 92 -0.49 4.00 16.65
N LEU A 93 -1.23 4.18 15.56
CA LEU A 93 -0.93 3.57 14.27
C LEU A 93 -0.29 4.63 13.38
N ALA A 94 1.02 4.52 13.19
CA ALA A 94 1.80 5.48 12.43
C ALA A 94 1.85 5.10 10.96
N VAL A 95 1.55 6.07 10.08
CA VAL A 95 1.66 5.91 8.63
C VAL A 95 3.14 5.90 8.24
N ILE A 96 3.56 4.83 7.55
CA ILE A 96 4.93 4.65 7.08
C ILE A 96 5.04 4.98 5.59
N GLU A 97 4.07 4.51 4.79
CA GLU A 97 3.92 4.85 3.37
C GLU A 97 2.48 4.57 2.89
N THR A 98 2.08 5.22 1.80
CA THR A 98 0.81 4.98 1.10
C THR A 98 1.09 4.71 -0.38
N ASN A 99 0.47 3.66 -0.92
CA ASN A 99 0.81 3.06 -2.22
C ASN A 99 -0.39 3.06 -3.18
N SER A 100 -0.18 3.47 -4.44
CA SER A 100 -1.24 3.61 -5.46
C SER A 100 -1.50 2.41 -6.38
N CYS A 101 -0.77 1.31 -6.20
CA CYS A 101 -1.08 -0.01 -6.77
C CYS A 101 -0.69 -1.06 -5.72
N PRO A 102 -1.43 -1.16 -4.61
CA PRO A 102 -1.07 -2.07 -3.52
C PRO A 102 -1.23 -3.54 -3.93
N SER A 103 -0.32 -4.40 -3.48
CA SER A 103 -0.53 -5.86 -3.43
C SER A 103 -1.20 -6.25 -2.12
N GLY A 104 -2.02 -7.30 -2.12
CA GLY A 104 -2.49 -7.83 -0.85
C GLY A 104 -3.80 -8.57 -0.85
N GLN A 105 -4.58 -8.56 -1.94
CA GLN A 105 -5.84 -9.30 -1.99
C GLN A 105 -5.56 -10.77 -1.71
N LYS A 106 -4.59 -11.36 -2.40
CA LYS A 106 -4.14 -12.76 -2.20
C LYS A 106 -3.73 -13.15 -0.76
N SER A 107 -3.61 -12.18 0.15
CA SER A 107 -3.24 -12.34 1.57
C SER A 107 -4.41 -12.14 2.56
N MET A 108 -5.62 -11.86 2.06
CA MET A 108 -6.81 -11.63 2.88
C MET A 108 -7.77 -12.83 2.81
N PRO A 109 -8.14 -13.46 3.94
CA PRO A 109 -9.20 -14.47 3.97
C PRO A 109 -10.51 -13.95 3.35
N LEU A 110 -11.25 -14.83 2.67
CA LEU A 110 -12.53 -14.48 2.08
C LEU A 110 -13.53 -14.04 3.16
N LEU A 111 -14.28 -12.98 2.87
CA LEU A 111 -15.39 -12.51 3.71
C LEU A 111 -16.59 -13.44 3.64
N ASP A 112 -16.86 -13.97 2.45
CA ASP A 112 -17.88 -14.95 2.15
C ASP A 112 -17.23 -16.05 1.32
N LEU A 113 -17.27 -17.29 1.81
CA LEU A 113 -16.66 -18.45 1.16
C LEU A 113 -17.34 -18.82 -0.16
N ASN A 114 -18.59 -18.38 -0.38
CA ASN A 114 -19.31 -18.60 -1.64
C ASN A 114 -18.94 -17.56 -2.72
N VAL A 115 -18.16 -16.54 -2.37
CA VAL A 115 -17.70 -15.50 -3.29
C VAL A 115 -16.20 -15.64 -3.47
N GLU A 116 -15.79 -16.56 -4.34
CA GLU A 116 -14.39 -16.94 -4.54
C GLU A 116 -13.49 -15.78 -5.02
N GLN A 117 -14.07 -14.82 -5.75
CA GLN A 117 -13.40 -13.59 -6.17
C GLN A 117 -13.12 -12.61 -5.01
N GLY A 118 -13.78 -12.79 -3.86
CA GLY A 118 -13.52 -12.06 -2.62
C GLY A 118 -13.30 -10.55 -2.77
N GLY A 119 -12.13 -10.09 -2.33
CA GLY A 119 -11.74 -8.69 -2.39
C GLY A 119 -11.52 -8.13 -3.80
N TYR A 120 -11.18 -8.98 -4.79
CA TYR A 120 -11.11 -8.56 -6.19
C TYR A 120 -12.47 -8.04 -6.64
N LYS A 121 -13.52 -8.84 -6.43
CA LYS A 121 -14.91 -8.49 -6.79
C LYS A 121 -15.35 -7.18 -6.17
N ARG A 122 -15.11 -7.00 -4.86
CA ARG A 122 -15.46 -5.76 -4.15
C ARG A 122 -14.80 -4.53 -4.78
N LEU A 123 -13.52 -4.60 -5.13
CA LEU A 123 -12.82 -3.49 -5.78
C LEU A 123 -13.38 -3.21 -7.19
N ILE A 124 -13.57 -4.27 -7.98
CA ILE A 124 -14.04 -4.11 -9.36
C ILE A 124 -15.46 -3.58 -9.39
N GLU A 125 -16.41 -4.22 -8.71
CA GLU A 125 -17.83 -3.86 -8.76
C GLU A 125 -18.14 -2.50 -8.12
N LYS A 126 -17.45 -2.14 -7.04
CA LYS A 126 -17.77 -0.91 -6.28
C LYS A 126 -16.89 0.29 -6.64
N THR A 127 -15.80 0.10 -7.39
CA THR A 127 -14.89 1.18 -7.78
C THR A 127 -14.66 1.23 -9.27
N PHE A 128 -14.08 0.18 -9.87
CA PHE A 128 -13.67 0.24 -11.26
C PHE A 128 -14.87 0.26 -12.21
N LYS A 129 -15.85 -0.62 -11.99
CA LYS A 129 -17.04 -0.72 -12.83
C LYS A 129 -17.84 0.58 -12.92
N PRO A 130 -18.19 1.26 -11.81
CA PRO A 130 -18.84 2.57 -11.89
C PRO A 130 -18.04 3.62 -12.67
N MET A 131 -16.71 3.58 -12.63
CA MET A 131 -15.87 4.50 -13.41
C MET A 131 -15.94 4.18 -14.91
N VAL A 132 -15.92 2.90 -15.29
CA VAL A 132 -16.04 2.47 -16.69
C VAL A 132 -17.43 2.72 -17.23
N ASP A 133 -18.48 2.48 -16.45
CA ASP A 133 -19.86 2.71 -16.88
C ASP A 133 -20.14 4.21 -17.15
N ALA A 134 -19.39 5.11 -16.50
CA ALA A 134 -19.42 6.55 -16.75
C ALA A 134 -18.51 6.99 -17.92
N GLN A 135 -17.68 6.10 -18.47
CA GLN A 135 -16.79 6.40 -19.58
C GLN A 135 -17.53 6.26 -20.92
N LYS A 136 -17.36 7.27 -21.80
CA LYS A 136 -18.01 7.31 -23.11
C LYS A 136 -17.18 6.70 -24.24
N LEU A 137 -15.87 6.58 -24.03
CA LEU A 137 -14.96 6.02 -25.02
C LEU A 137 -15.35 4.56 -25.30
N GLU A 138 -15.49 4.21 -26.58
CA GLU A 138 -15.65 2.82 -27.02
C GLU A 138 -14.30 2.12 -27.11
N GLY A 139 -14.30 0.79 -27.04
CA GLY A 139 -13.11 -0.05 -27.07
C GLY A 139 -13.21 -1.20 -26.08
N SER A 140 -12.14 -1.98 -25.92
CA SER A 140 -12.09 -3.12 -25.00
C SER A 140 -11.59 -2.74 -23.60
N LEU A 141 -11.68 -3.68 -22.65
CA LEU A 141 -11.08 -3.56 -21.33
C LEU A 141 -9.70 -4.20 -21.26
N ALA A 142 -8.89 -3.72 -20.33
CA ALA A 142 -7.56 -4.26 -20.11
C ALA A 142 -7.14 -4.31 -18.64
N VAL A 143 -6.20 -5.20 -18.35
CA VAL A 143 -5.31 -5.14 -17.19
C VAL A 143 -3.88 -5.01 -17.69
N ILE A 144 -3.17 -3.97 -17.26
CA ILE A 144 -1.74 -3.78 -17.58
C ILE A 144 -0.88 -3.94 -16.34
N TYR A 145 0.23 -4.68 -16.43
CA TYR A 145 1.05 -5.01 -15.26
C TYR A 145 2.53 -5.17 -15.58
N ASP A 146 3.38 -4.90 -14.58
CA ASP A 146 4.85 -5.12 -14.68
C ASP A 146 5.39 -6.16 -13.69
N LYS A 147 4.55 -6.68 -12.80
CA LYS A 147 4.89 -7.73 -11.84
C LYS A 147 3.63 -8.38 -11.26
N ASN A 148 3.82 -9.42 -10.45
CA ASN A 148 2.76 -10.07 -9.68
C ASN A 148 1.61 -10.61 -10.56
N PRO A 149 1.89 -11.52 -11.51
CA PRO A 149 0.87 -12.07 -12.41
C PRO A 149 -0.31 -12.70 -11.66
N MET A 150 -0.07 -13.31 -10.49
CA MET A 150 -1.10 -13.93 -9.64
C MET A 150 -2.30 -13.00 -9.38
N GLU A 151 -2.07 -11.79 -8.86
CA GLU A 151 -3.18 -10.86 -8.60
C GLU A 151 -3.72 -10.24 -9.90
N ASN A 152 -2.88 -10.05 -10.92
CA ASN A 152 -3.29 -9.41 -12.18
C ASN A 152 -4.18 -10.28 -13.05
N VAL A 153 -3.94 -11.60 -13.09
CA VAL A 153 -4.86 -12.55 -13.70
C VAL A 153 -6.18 -12.55 -12.91
N GLY A 154 -6.12 -12.56 -11.58
CA GLY A 154 -7.31 -12.47 -10.73
C GLY A 154 -8.14 -11.20 -10.96
N TYR A 155 -7.49 -10.04 -11.13
CA TYR A 155 -8.16 -8.80 -11.52
C TYR A 155 -8.78 -8.91 -12.91
N ALA A 156 -8.05 -9.43 -13.90
CA ALA A 156 -8.54 -9.55 -15.27
C ALA A 156 -9.77 -10.46 -15.36
N ALA A 157 -9.73 -11.64 -14.73
CA ALA A 157 -10.84 -12.58 -14.70
C ALA A 157 -12.05 -11.99 -13.95
N THR A 158 -11.83 -11.31 -12.82
CA THR A 158 -12.90 -10.62 -12.10
C THR A 158 -13.53 -9.50 -12.92
N ILE A 159 -12.73 -8.75 -13.70
CA ILE A 159 -13.25 -7.73 -14.62
C ILE A 159 -14.07 -8.40 -15.73
N ALA A 160 -13.57 -9.49 -16.32
CA ALA A 160 -14.30 -10.21 -17.37
C ALA A 160 -15.69 -10.67 -16.87
N ASP A 161 -15.74 -11.26 -15.68
CA ASP A 161 -16.99 -11.68 -15.03
C ASP A 161 -17.92 -10.50 -14.71
N ALA A 162 -17.39 -9.39 -14.18
CA ALA A 162 -18.19 -8.25 -13.76
C ALA A 162 -18.82 -7.47 -14.94
N PHE A 163 -18.22 -7.54 -16.13
CA PHE A 163 -18.72 -6.87 -17.33
C PHE A 163 -19.35 -7.83 -18.36
N GLY A 164 -19.13 -9.14 -18.25
CA GLY A 164 -19.60 -10.13 -19.22
C GLY A 164 -18.92 -9.98 -20.58
N GLU A 165 -17.67 -9.54 -20.62
CA GLU A 165 -16.89 -9.35 -21.84
C GLU A 165 -15.42 -9.70 -21.64
N ASN A 166 -14.69 -9.92 -22.74
CA ASN A 166 -13.29 -10.31 -22.68
C ASN A 166 -12.37 -9.15 -22.28
N VAL A 167 -11.32 -9.47 -21.53
CA VAL A 167 -10.34 -8.50 -21.01
C VAL A 167 -8.95 -8.84 -21.51
N TYR A 168 -8.23 -7.84 -22.02
CA TYR A 168 -6.83 -8.01 -22.41
C TYR A 168 -5.90 -7.88 -21.19
N LEU A 169 -5.24 -8.95 -20.81
CA LEU A 169 -4.17 -8.96 -19.82
C LEU A 169 -2.83 -8.75 -20.53
N ALA A 170 -2.24 -7.56 -20.43
CA ALA A 170 -1.01 -7.20 -21.12
C ALA A 170 0.13 -6.89 -20.15
N LYS A 171 1.27 -7.56 -20.36
CA LYS A 171 2.50 -7.21 -19.66
C LYS A 171 3.04 -5.91 -20.22
N PHE A 172 3.45 -4.99 -19.36
CA PHE A 172 4.03 -3.72 -19.76
C PHE A 172 5.25 -3.48 -18.89
N ASP A 173 6.39 -4.05 -19.26
CA ASP A 173 7.66 -3.94 -18.52
C ASP A 173 8.48 -2.73 -18.96
N LYS A 174 9.35 -2.20 -18.09
CA LYS A 174 10.20 -1.03 -18.40
C LYS A 174 11.30 -1.36 -19.42
N ALA A 175 11.82 -2.58 -19.36
CA ALA A 175 12.92 -3.02 -20.21
C ALA A 175 12.47 -3.59 -21.56
N ASP A 176 11.15 -3.71 -21.79
CA ASP A 176 10.62 -4.22 -23.04
C ASP A 176 10.70 -3.13 -24.12
N THR A 177 11.48 -3.38 -25.17
CA THR A 177 11.66 -2.46 -26.30
C THR A 177 10.54 -2.55 -27.32
N ASP A 178 9.72 -3.60 -27.27
CA ASP A 178 8.57 -3.81 -28.15
C ASP A 178 7.34 -4.26 -27.31
N PRO A 179 6.89 -3.40 -26.37
CA PRO A 179 5.81 -3.76 -25.47
C PRO A 179 4.49 -3.89 -26.25
N PRO A 180 3.58 -4.75 -25.80
CA PRO A 180 2.29 -4.91 -26.44
C PRO A 180 1.31 -3.77 -26.12
N VAL A 181 1.77 -2.67 -25.51
CA VAL A 181 0.97 -1.52 -25.12
C VAL A 181 1.56 -0.27 -25.75
N LEU A 182 0.72 0.52 -26.41
CA LEU A 182 1.10 1.85 -26.91
C LEU A 182 -0.03 2.84 -26.73
N PHE A 183 0.27 4.13 -26.91
CA PHE A 183 -0.73 5.19 -26.90
C PHE A 183 -0.74 5.94 -28.25
N LYS A 184 -1.92 6.10 -28.84
CA LYS A 184 -2.16 6.94 -30.04
C LYS A 184 -3.18 8.00 -29.65
N GLU A 185 -2.79 9.28 -29.74
CA GLU A 185 -3.67 10.42 -29.46
C GLU A 185 -4.41 10.34 -28.10
N GLY A 186 -3.72 9.82 -27.09
CA GLY A 186 -4.25 9.64 -25.73
C GLY A 186 -5.07 8.36 -25.51
N VAL A 187 -5.31 7.53 -26.53
CA VAL A 187 -5.99 6.23 -26.41
C VAL A 187 -4.96 5.10 -26.34
N MET A 188 -5.04 4.29 -25.30
CA MET A 188 -4.26 3.06 -25.13
C MET A 188 -4.70 2.04 -26.17
N HIS A 189 -3.73 1.36 -26.79
CA HIS A 189 -3.97 0.22 -27.65
C HIS A 189 -3.15 -0.98 -27.15
N ILE A 190 -3.74 -2.17 -27.23
CA ILE A 190 -3.06 -3.44 -26.92
C ILE A 190 -2.89 -4.26 -28.20
N ARG A 191 -1.69 -4.78 -28.43
CA ARG A 191 -1.40 -5.73 -29.52
C ARG A 191 -1.89 -7.12 -29.11
N ASN A 192 -2.91 -7.62 -29.79
CA ASN A 192 -3.44 -8.96 -29.52
C ASN A 192 -2.52 -10.07 -30.07
N GLU A 193 -2.89 -11.34 -29.88
CA GLU A 193 -2.11 -12.50 -30.36
C GLU A 193 -2.03 -12.60 -31.90
N ARG A 194 -2.83 -11.83 -32.63
CA ARG A 194 -2.83 -11.74 -34.11
C ARG A 194 -2.07 -10.51 -34.63
N ASP A 195 -1.31 -9.83 -33.76
CA ASP A 195 -0.60 -8.58 -34.04
C ASP A 195 -1.50 -7.38 -34.44
N GLU A 196 -2.79 -7.43 -34.07
CA GLU A 196 -3.73 -6.33 -34.29
C GLU A 196 -3.76 -5.41 -33.06
N TRP A 197 -3.80 -4.09 -33.30
CA TRP A 197 -3.87 -3.08 -32.24
C TRP A 197 -5.32 -2.75 -31.89
N ILE A 198 -5.74 -3.15 -30.69
CA ILE A 198 -7.10 -2.99 -30.19
C ILE A 198 -7.19 -1.77 -29.28
N ALA A 199 -8.11 -0.85 -29.56
CA ALA A 199 -8.34 0.34 -28.73
C ALA A 199 -8.96 -0.05 -27.37
N ILE A 200 -8.45 0.55 -26.29
CA ILE A 200 -8.85 0.26 -24.92
C ILE A 200 -9.59 1.45 -24.33
N ARG A 201 -10.84 1.23 -23.90
CA ARG A 201 -11.66 2.28 -23.27
C ARG A 201 -11.30 2.51 -21.81
N ALA A 202 -10.95 1.44 -21.10
CA ALA A 202 -10.52 1.49 -19.72
C ALA A 202 -9.52 0.37 -19.38
N ALA A 203 -8.55 0.69 -18.53
CA ALA A 203 -7.53 -0.24 -18.07
C ALA A 203 -7.41 -0.22 -16.53
N PHE A 204 -7.45 -1.40 -15.92
CA PHE A 204 -7.00 -1.58 -14.55
C PHE A 204 -5.48 -1.66 -14.54
N ARG A 205 -4.83 -0.79 -13.77
CA ARG A 205 -3.38 -0.63 -13.83
C ARG A 205 -2.70 -1.22 -12.60
N TYR A 206 -1.75 -2.09 -12.89
CA TYR A 206 -0.75 -2.62 -11.96
C TYR A 206 0.69 -2.43 -12.49
N VAL A 207 0.93 -1.30 -13.15
CA VAL A 207 2.28 -0.86 -13.53
C VAL A 207 2.86 -0.05 -12.39
N THR A 208 3.88 -0.60 -11.73
CA THR A 208 4.36 -0.16 -10.42
C THR A 208 5.74 0.49 -10.45
N GLN A 209 6.66 0.04 -11.30
CA GLN A 209 8.06 0.47 -11.28
C GLN A 209 8.25 1.65 -12.23
N GLU A 210 8.41 2.87 -11.71
CA GLU A 210 8.55 4.09 -12.53
C GLU A 210 7.51 4.19 -13.67
N PRO A 211 6.21 4.11 -13.36
CA PRO A 211 5.14 4.05 -14.35
C PRO A 211 5.12 5.24 -15.33
N TRP A 212 5.61 6.42 -14.90
CA TRP A 212 5.71 7.65 -15.70
C TRP A 212 6.66 7.53 -16.90
N THR A 213 7.50 6.50 -16.95
CA THR A 213 8.38 6.23 -18.11
C THR A 213 7.61 5.69 -19.32
N ARG A 214 6.36 5.25 -19.12
CA ARG A 214 5.59 4.45 -20.09
C ARG A 214 4.13 4.89 -20.21
N LEU A 215 3.55 5.33 -19.11
CA LEU A 215 2.17 5.81 -19.07
C LEU A 215 2.17 7.33 -19.20
N PRO A 216 1.47 7.90 -20.20
CA PRO A 216 1.36 9.34 -20.34
C PRO A 216 0.42 9.93 -19.28
N GLN A 217 0.62 11.20 -18.98
CA GLN A 217 -0.37 12.00 -18.24
C GLN A 217 -1.55 12.29 -19.19
N ASN A 218 -2.75 12.51 -18.65
CA ASN A 218 -3.93 12.91 -19.42
C ASN A 218 -4.30 11.96 -20.58
N THR A 219 -4.67 10.73 -20.25
CA THR A 219 -5.19 9.75 -21.21
C THR A 219 -6.68 9.95 -21.48
N LYS A 220 -7.11 9.65 -22.72
CA LYS A 220 -8.53 9.46 -23.06
C LYS A 220 -9.04 8.12 -22.54
N THR A 221 -8.21 7.07 -22.59
CA THR A 221 -8.45 5.80 -21.90
C THR A 221 -8.54 6.05 -20.40
N LEU A 222 -9.56 5.50 -19.75
CA LEU A 222 -9.70 5.54 -18.31
C LEU A 222 -8.68 4.60 -17.66
N ILE A 223 -7.91 5.06 -16.67
CA ILE A 223 -6.91 4.24 -15.98
C ILE A 223 -7.12 4.31 -14.46
N LEU A 224 -7.21 3.16 -13.79
CA LEU A 224 -7.31 3.06 -12.33
C LEU A 224 -6.00 2.50 -11.72
N ASN A 225 -5.27 3.21 -10.88
CA ASN A 225 -5.25 4.68 -10.73
C ASN A 225 -4.44 5.33 -11.89
N PRO A 226 -4.73 6.59 -12.26
CA PRO A 226 -3.87 7.35 -13.16
C PRO A 226 -2.47 7.62 -12.55
N ILE A 227 -1.47 7.99 -13.37
CA ILE A 227 -0.10 8.19 -12.88
C ILE A 227 0.05 9.43 -11.99
N GLU A 228 -0.87 10.37 -12.11
CA GLU A 228 -0.98 11.58 -11.30
C GLU A 228 -1.10 11.23 -9.82
N ALA A 229 -1.81 10.15 -9.46
CA ALA A 229 -1.85 9.65 -8.09
C ALA A 229 -0.47 9.19 -7.58
N CYS A 230 0.38 8.63 -8.45
CA CYS A 230 1.75 8.26 -8.10
C CYS A 230 2.61 9.50 -7.87
N LEU A 231 2.57 10.43 -8.81
CA LEU A 231 3.36 11.66 -8.81
C LEU A 231 2.98 12.59 -7.65
N ALA A 232 1.73 12.54 -7.19
CA ALA A 232 1.23 13.34 -6.08
C ALA A 232 1.54 12.76 -4.68
N GLY A 233 2.26 11.64 -4.58
CA GLY A 233 2.66 11.03 -3.31
C GLY A 233 2.22 9.58 -3.12
N GLY A 234 1.41 9.01 -4.02
CA GLY A 234 1.02 7.60 -3.95
C GLY A 234 2.15 6.61 -4.29
N ARG A 235 3.33 7.12 -4.68
CA ARG A 235 4.58 6.33 -4.83
C ARG A 235 5.83 7.08 -4.38
N ASN A 236 5.83 8.41 -4.41
CA ASN A 236 6.98 9.21 -3.96
C ASN A 236 6.80 9.61 -2.49
N LYS A 237 7.69 9.11 -1.62
CA LYS A 237 7.62 9.29 -0.17
C LYS A 237 7.82 10.74 0.28
N GLU A 238 8.61 11.51 -0.47
CA GLU A 238 8.85 12.92 -0.17
C GLU A 238 7.61 13.75 -0.47
N VAL A 239 7.00 13.56 -1.63
CA VAL A 239 5.77 14.26 -2.01
C VAL A 239 4.62 13.89 -1.06
N ALA A 240 4.55 12.61 -0.65
CA ALA A 240 3.58 12.16 0.36
C ALA A 240 3.76 12.89 1.70
N SER A 241 4.99 13.04 2.18
CA SER A 241 5.28 13.77 3.43
C SER A 241 4.77 15.20 3.37
N GLY A 242 5.02 15.92 2.27
CA GLY A 242 4.51 17.28 2.07
C GLY A 242 2.99 17.35 2.02
N ALA A 243 2.33 16.37 1.40
CA ALA A 243 0.87 16.28 1.38
C ALA A 243 0.30 16.07 2.80
N TYR A 244 0.94 15.22 3.61
CA TYR A 244 0.52 14.99 4.99
C TYR A 244 0.71 16.23 5.88
N ASP A 245 1.82 16.95 5.72
CA ASP A 245 2.05 18.21 6.45
C ASP A 245 0.99 19.25 6.11
N HIS A 246 0.60 19.36 4.84
CA HIS A 246 -0.47 20.25 4.43
C HIS A 246 -1.80 19.84 5.09
N PHE A 247 -2.17 18.56 5.05
CA PHE A 247 -3.37 18.07 5.71
C PHE A 247 -3.37 18.38 7.21
N ASN A 248 -2.26 18.12 7.89
CA ASN A 248 -2.12 18.36 9.33
C ASN A 248 -2.25 19.83 9.70
N ASN A 249 -1.80 20.74 8.84
CA ASN A 249 -1.98 22.18 9.02
C ASN A 249 -3.44 22.60 8.78
N GLU A 250 -4.07 22.07 7.71
CA GLU A 250 -5.45 22.37 7.34
C GLU A 250 -6.45 21.89 8.41
N PHE A 251 -6.27 20.67 8.91
CA PHE A 251 -7.19 20.03 9.86
C PHE A 251 -6.78 20.20 11.33
N LYS A 252 -5.80 21.07 11.62
CA LYS A 252 -5.28 21.29 12.98
C LYS A 252 -6.38 21.67 13.97
N GLN A 253 -7.28 22.56 13.57
CA GLN A 253 -8.39 23.03 14.43
C GLN A 253 -9.47 21.97 14.61
N GLU A 254 -9.54 20.99 13.71
CA GLU A 254 -10.49 19.88 13.75
C GLU A 254 -10.03 18.73 14.66
N GLY A 255 -8.83 18.84 15.25
CA GLY A 255 -8.30 17.84 16.17
C GLY A 255 -7.97 16.50 15.52
N ILE A 256 -7.80 16.46 14.19
CA ILE A 256 -7.36 15.28 13.44
C ILE A 256 -6.04 15.55 12.73
N SER A 257 -5.20 14.52 12.65
CA SER A 257 -3.90 14.59 11.97
C SER A 257 -3.45 13.20 11.53
N ILE A 258 -2.72 13.17 10.44
CA ILE A 258 -1.93 12.02 9.99
C ILE A 258 -0.68 11.97 10.84
N PHE A 259 -0.50 10.85 11.53
CA PHE A 259 0.68 10.63 12.36
C PHE A 259 1.71 9.81 11.58
N THR A 260 2.85 10.44 11.28
CA THR A 260 4.05 9.79 10.76
C THR A 260 5.18 9.90 11.78
N PRO A 261 6.16 8.98 11.78
CA PRO A 261 7.40 9.21 12.52
C PRO A 261 8.10 10.47 12.00
N LYS A 262 8.82 11.18 12.86
CA LYS A 262 9.50 12.43 12.49
C LYS A 262 10.32 12.23 11.22
N THR A 263 10.07 13.04 10.20
CA THR A 263 10.61 12.86 8.85
C THR A 263 11.27 14.14 8.37
N PHE A 264 12.43 14.01 7.74
CA PHE A 264 13.16 15.06 7.04
C PHE A 264 13.28 14.67 5.57
N THR A 265 12.96 15.61 4.67
CA THR A 265 12.95 15.41 3.23
C THR A 265 14.11 16.15 2.56
N LYS A 266 14.42 15.81 1.30
CA LYS A 266 15.49 16.44 0.51
C LYS A 266 16.86 16.49 1.20
N VAL A 267 17.18 15.48 2.01
CA VAL A 267 18.48 15.44 2.72
C VAL A 267 19.57 15.03 1.74
N PRO A 268 20.57 15.89 1.46
CA PRO A 268 21.68 15.53 0.57
C PRO A 268 22.55 14.43 1.18
N TYR A 269 23.19 13.61 0.34
CA TYR A 269 24.09 12.52 0.78
C TYR A 269 25.13 12.97 1.83
N ASN A 270 25.78 14.11 1.60
CA ASN A 270 26.82 14.64 2.48
C ASN A 270 26.30 15.16 3.84
N GLU A 271 24.98 15.30 4.02
CA GLU A 271 24.37 15.67 5.30
C GLU A 271 23.84 14.47 6.10
N LEU A 272 23.83 13.26 5.54
CA LEU A 272 23.29 12.06 6.20
C LEU A 272 23.91 11.81 7.59
N LYS A 273 25.22 12.02 7.73
CA LYS A 273 25.93 11.89 9.01
C LYS A 273 25.43 12.89 10.06
N LYS A 274 25.22 14.15 9.67
CA LYS A 274 24.66 15.19 10.54
C LYS A 274 23.27 14.80 11.05
N TYR A 275 22.41 14.25 10.20
CA TYR A 275 21.08 13.79 10.61
C TYR A 275 21.12 12.55 11.51
N PHE A 276 22.07 11.64 11.29
CA PHE A 276 22.31 10.53 12.21
C PHE A 276 22.62 11.03 13.62
N ASP A 277 23.48 12.05 13.73
CA ASP A 277 23.85 12.64 15.02
C ASP A 277 22.65 13.39 15.66
N ILE A 278 21.89 14.17 14.87
CA ILE A 278 20.65 14.85 15.31
C ILE A 278 19.62 13.87 15.87
N MET A 279 19.53 12.66 15.28
CA MET A 279 18.60 11.62 15.69
C MET A 279 19.14 10.74 16.83
N GLY A 280 20.27 11.10 17.45
CA GLY A 280 20.83 10.36 18.56
C GLY A 280 21.40 8.99 18.14
N GLY A 281 21.96 8.91 16.94
CA GLY A 281 22.62 7.71 16.42
C GLY A 281 21.67 6.61 15.93
N ASN A 282 20.41 6.94 15.65
CA ASN A 282 19.42 6.00 15.14
C ASN A 282 18.53 6.66 14.09
N MET A 283 18.42 6.09 12.89
CA MET A 283 17.53 6.62 11.85
C MET A 283 17.14 5.56 10.82
N VAL A 284 16.19 5.92 9.96
CA VAL A 284 15.86 5.19 8.75
C VAL A 284 16.15 6.06 7.53
N ILE A 285 17.01 5.60 6.64
CA ILE A 285 17.29 6.24 5.35
C ILE A 285 16.37 5.63 4.31
N LYS A 286 15.68 6.46 3.51
CA LYS A 286 14.80 6.00 2.42
C LYS A 286 15.12 6.72 1.11
N VAL A 287 15.22 5.96 0.04
CA VAL A 287 15.22 6.46 -1.34
C VAL A 287 13.77 6.81 -1.74
N PRO A 288 13.45 8.04 -2.16
CA PRO A 288 12.07 8.52 -2.33
C PRO A 288 11.17 7.69 -3.25
N ASP A 289 11.69 7.26 -4.42
CA ASP A 289 10.93 6.54 -5.45
C ASP A 289 11.04 5.01 -5.35
N SER A 290 11.82 4.51 -4.40
CA SER A 290 12.02 3.08 -4.22
C SER A 290 10.82 2.39 -3.54
N ASN A 291 10.60 1.12 -3.89
CA ASN A 291 9.46 0.32 -3.48
C ASN A 291 9.90 -1.05 -2.91
N ALA A 292 8.97 -1.74 -2.23
CA ALA A 292 9.19 -3.08 -1.68
C ALA A 292 10.41 -3.19 -0.75
N GLY A 293 10.77 -2.10 -0.05
CA GLY A 293 11.84 -2.07 0.96
C GLY A 293 13.24 -2.06 0.38
N GLN A 294 13.37 -2.04 -0.94
CA GLN A 294 14.63 -1.67 -1.57
C GLN A 294 14.90 -0.19 -1.26
N GLY A 295 16.15 0.17 -1.05
CA GLY A 295 16.51 1.57 -0.72
C GLY A 295 15.94 2.05 0.61
N VAL A 296 15.63 1.15 1.56
CA VAL A 296 15.31 1.49 2.94
C VAL A 296 16.37 0.86 3.84
N TYR A 297 17.03 1.68 4.65
CA TYR A 297 18.10 1.26 5.54
C TYR A 297 17.78 1.68 6.96
N THR A 298 17.61 0.71 7.86
CA THR A 298 17.61 0.98 9.30
C THR A 298 19.05 1.10 9.76
N VAL A 299 19.33 2.13 10.56
CA VAL A 299 20.67 2.47 11.00
C VAL A 299 20.63 2.70 12.51
N VAL A 300 21.26 1.81 13.27
CA VAL A 300 21.39 1.91 14.75
C VAL A 300 22.84 2.02 15.21
N SER A 301 23.79 2.12 14.28
CA SER A 301 25.22 2.25 14.57
C SER A 301 25.97 2.92 13.41
N GLU A 302 27.18 3.41 13.70
CA GLU A 302 28.10 3.94 12.69
C GLU A 302 28.45 2.91 11.61
N LYS A 303 28.60 1.64 12.00
CA LYS A 303 28.87 0.54 11.06
C LYS A 303 27.75 0.41 10.03
N GLU A 304 26.50 0.48 10.49
CA GLU A 304 25.33 0.44 9.60
C GLU A 304 25.20 1.70 8.75
N LEU A 305 25.61 2.86 9.28
CA LEU A 305 25.63 4.10 8.51
C LEU A 305 26.62 3.99 7.34
N VAL A 306 27.85 3.56 7.63
CA VAL A 306 28.88 3.34 6.59
C VAL A 306 28.40 2.33 5.54
N PHE A 307 27.75 1.24 5.99
CA PHE A 307 27.16 0.28 5.07
C PHE A 307 26.09 0.93 4.19
N ALA A 308 25.10 1.62 4.77
CA ALA A 308 24.04 2.27 4.01
C ALA A 308 24.59 3.29 3.00
N LEU A 309 25.56 4.11 3.40
CA LEU A 309 26.24 5.08 2.54
C LEU A 309 26.98 4.43 1.35
N SER A 310 27.40 3.17 1.48
CA SER A 310 28.02 2.40 0.37
C SER A 310 27.01 1.83 -0.62
N GLN A 311 25.73 1.79 -0.27
CA GLN A 311 24.67 1.17 -1.07
C GLN A 311 23.77 2.19 -1.79
N ILE A 312 24.06 3.48 -1.64
CA ILE A 312 23.22 4.57 -2.15
C ILE A 312 24.03 5.56 -2.98
N ASP A 313 23.38 6.27 -3.89
CA ASP A 313 24.03 7.19 -4.84
C ASP A 313 24.43 8.53 -4.19
N PRO A 314 25.71 8.93 -4.22
CA PRO A 314 26.15 10.21 -3.66
C PRO A 314 25.53 11.47 -4.30
N THR A 315 24.92 11.35 -5.48
CA THR A 315 24.31 12.45 -6.24
C THR A 315 22.82 12.66 -5.93
N ASP A 316 22.19 11.71 -5.23
CA ASP A 316 20.77 11.75 -4.89
C ASP A 316 20.48 12.47 -3.56
N THR A 317 19.19 12.76 -3.35
CA THR A 317 18.64 13.18 -2.05
C THR A 317 17.82 12.06 -1.40
N TYR A 318 17.74 12.13 -0.08
CA TYR A 318 17.17 11.08 0.75
C TYR A 318 16.10 11.62 1.70
N LEU A 319 15.22 10.72 2.10
CA LEU A 319 14.29 10.95 3.19
C LEU A 319 14.83 10.26 4.45
N ILE A 320 14.96 11.02 5.53
CA ILE A 320 15.40 10.52 6.84
C ILE A 320 14.21 10.49 7.78
N GLN A 321 13.91 9.31 8.29
CA GLN A 321 12.79 9.11 9.21
C GLN A 321 13.28 8.61 10.56
N GLN A 322 12.63 9.05 11.63
CA GLN A 322 12.85 8.55 12.97
C GLN A 322 12.63 7.03 13.00
N LEU A 323 13.61 6.32 13.55
CA LEU A 323 13.48 4.91 13.83
C LEU A 323 12.43 4.70 14.94
N ILE A 324 11.51 3.76 14.71
CA ILE A 324 10.67 3.24 15.78
C ILE A 324 11.50 2.15 16.46
N HIS A 325 11.80 2.33 17.74
CA HIS A 325 12.75 1.48 18.46
C HIS A 325 12.11 0.13 18.85
N SER A 326 12.95 -0.89 18.98
CA SER A 326 12.53 -2.20 19.49
C SER A 326 12.27 -2.15 20.99
N ASN A 327 13.22 -1.58 21.74
CA ASN A 327 13.19 -1.40 23.19
C ASN A 327 13.91 -0.11 23.58
N TYR A 328 13.75 0.29 24.85
CA TYR A 328 14.55 1.34 25.45
C TYR A 328 16.04 1.00 25.42
N ASN A 329 16.86 1.92 24.94
CA ASN A 329 18.32 1.83 24.97
C ASN A 329 18.91 2.95 25.83
N LYS A 330 20.02 2.66 26.52
CA LYS A 330 20.73 3.65 27.35
C LYS A 330 21.21 4.82 26.47
N GLY A 331 20.82 6.03 26.83
CA GLY A 331 21.15 7.26 26.08
C GLY A 331 20.06 7.76 25.13
N LEU A 332 18.98 6.98 24.94
CA LEU A 332 17.77 7.44 24.26
C LEU A 332 16.94 8.32 25.19
N ASP A 333 16.48 9.48 24.73
CA ASP A 333 15.45 10.26 25.42
C ASP A 333 14.08 9.58 25.21
N PRO A 334 13.50 8.94 26.24
CA PRO A 334 12.24 8.21 26.09
C PRO A 334 11.06 9.14 25.78
N THR A 335 11.17 10.44 26.07
CA THR A 335 10.10 11.42 25.82
C THR A 335 9.92 11.75 24.34
N GLN A 336 10.98 11.56 23.55
CA GLN A 336 10.99 11.81 22.11
C GLN A 336 10.93 10.53 21.27
N ALA A 337 10.90 9.36 21.92
CA ALA A 337 10.99 8.06 21.26
C ALA A 337 9.64 7.35 21.12
N TRP A 338 9.53 6.59 20.04
CA TRP A 338 8.45 5.64 19.81
C TRP A 338 9.01 4.22 19.77
N TYR A 339 8.23 3.27 20.24
CA TYR A 339 8.59 1.86 20.31
C TYR A 339 7.55 1.02 19.60
N HIS A 340 7.99 -0.05 18.94
CA HIS A 340 7.06 -1.04 18.42
C HIS A 340 6.30 -1.68 19.58
N VAL A 341 4.97 -1.81 19.44
CA VAL A 341 4.18 -2.61 20.40
C VAL A 341 4.56 -4.10 20.30
N GLY A 342 4.85 -4.56 19.08
CA GLY A 342 5.22 -5.93 18.79
C GLY A 342 4.06 -6.92 18.87
N THR A 343 4.27 -8.11 18.32
CA THR A 343 3.30 -9.21 18.47
C THR A 343 3.17 -9.60 19.95
N ILE A 344 2.06 -10.24 20.30
CA ILE A 344 1.96 -10.97 21.57
C ILE A 344 3.12 -11.98 21.62
N PRO A 345 3.89 -12.05 22.74
CA PRO A 345 5.00 -12.98 22.86
C PRO A 345 4.56 -14.42 22.63
N ASP A 346 5.35 -15.18 21.88
CA ASP A 346 5.11 -16.62 21.69
C ASP A 346 5.48 -17.44 22.94
N ASN A 347 5.33 -18.78 22.87
CA ASN A 347 5.67 -19.68 23.99
C ASN A 347 7.16 -19.64 24.40
N LYS A 348 8.04 -19.04 23.58
CA LYS A 348 9.45 -18.81 23.89
C LYS A 348 9.71 -17.37 24.35
N GLY A 349 8.64 -16.60 24.61
CA GLY A 349 8.70 -15.20 24.99
C GLY A 349 9.13 -14.26 23.87
N ARG A 350 9.14 -14.69 22.59
CA ARG A 350 9.61 -13.85 21.47
C ARG A 350 8.49 -12.96 20.95
N SER A 351 8.74 -11.67 20.80
CA SER A 351 7.84 -10.70 20.17
C SER A 351 8.48 -10.08 18.94
N TYR A 352 7.73 -9.84 17.87
CA TYR A 352 8.27 -9.38 16.58
C TYR A 352 7.68 -8.02 16.20
N ALA A 353 8.47 -7.17 15.54
CA ALA A 353 7.91 -6.01 14.85
C ALA A 353 6.95 -6.50 13.77
N PHE A 354 5.82 -5.83 13.60
CA PHE A 354 4.92 -6.09 12.51
C PHE A 354 4.34 -4.78 11.98
N ASP A 355 3.93 -4.82 10.72
CA ASP A 355 3.15 -3.75 10.08
C ASP A 355 1.70 -4.17 9.88
N LEU A 356 0.85 -3.22 9.54
CA LEU A 356 -0.47 -3.47 8.98
C LEU A 356 -0.50 -2.88 7.58
N ARG A 357 -0.69 -3.72 6.57
CA ARG A 357 -1.04 -3.28 5.22
C ARG A 357 -2.55 -3.16 5.14
N LEU A 358 -3.07 -1.94 5.20
CA LEU A 358 -4.50 -1.68 5.05
C LEU A 358 -4.79 -1.16 3.64
N MET A 359 -5.53 -1.95 2.87
CA MET A 359 -6.02 -1.56 1.55
C MET A 359 -7.41 -0.94 1.66
N MET A 360 -7.66 0.09 0.87
CA MET A 360 -8.95 0.77 0.78
C MET A 360 -9.26 1.14 -0.67
N HIS A 361 -10.53 1.43 -0.91
CA HIS A 361 -11.01 1.86 -2.20
C HIS A 361 -12.14 2.87 -2.07
N ALA A 362 -12.34 3.67 -3.11
CA ALA A 362 -13.42 4.62 -3.23
C ALA A 362 -14.67 3.94 -3.79
N THR A 363 -15.80 4.11 -3.12
CA THR A 363 -17.12 3.67 -3.55
C THR A 363 -18.04 4.89 -3.69
N GLU A 364 -19.29 4.67 -4.09
CA GLU A 364 -20.33 5.71 -4.09
C GLU A 364 -20.58 6.34 -2.71
N GLU A 365 -20.31 5.59 -1.62
CA GLU A 365 -20.45 6.06 -0.24
C GLU A 365 -19.21 6.81 0.26
N GLY A 366 -18.09 6.73 -0.46
CA GLY A 366 -16.79 7.29 -0.06
C GLY A 366 -15.70 6.21 0.09
N ILE A 367 -14.70 6.46 0.94
CA ILE A 367 -13.58 5.54 1.15
C ILE A 367 -14.03 4.38 2.04
N ARG A 368 -13.76 3.13 1.65
CA ARG A 368 -14.11 1.91 2.40
C ARG A 368 -12.89 0.99 2.59
N PRO A 369 -12.79 0.25 3.71
CA PRO A 369 -11.72 -0.74 3.88
C PRO A 369 -11.97 -1.95 2.98
N LEU A 370 -10.90 -2.42 2.33
CA LEU A 370 -10.96 -3.45 1.29
C LEU A 370 -10.32 -4.76 1.76
N ALA A 371 -9.07 -4.70 2.22
CA ALA A 371 -8.30 -5.84 2.69
C ALA A 371 -7.31 -5.39 3.76
N VAL A 372 -6.95 -6.29 4.68
CA VAL A 372 -5.95 -6.01 5.71
C VAL A 372 -5.18 -7.28 6.06
N TYR A 373 -3.85 -7.16 6.14
CA TYR A 373 -2.97 -8.23 6.61
C TYR A 373 -1.73 -7.61 7.25
N SER A 374 -0.98 -8.44 7.96
CA SER A 374 0.25 -8.03 8.62
C SER A 374 1.44 -8.84 8.13
N ARG A 375 2.62 -8.22 8.19
CA ARG A 375 3.89 -8.88 7.96
C ARG A 375 4.77 -8.65 9.17
N ARG A 376 5.46 -9.68 9.64
CA ARG A 376 6.39 -9.58 10.77
C ARG A 376 7.85 -9.60 10.34
N SER A 377 8.70 -9.02 11.18
CA SER A 377 10.16 -9.11 11.08
C SER A 377 10.68 -10.54 11.22
N GLY A 378 11.90 -10.77 10.75
CA GLY A 378 12.56 -12.08 10.84
C GLY A 378 13.07 -12.39 12.25
N TYR A 379 13.47 -11.36 12.99
CA TYR A 379 14.09 -11.47 14.30
C TYR A 379 13.25 -10.80 15.42
N PRO A 380 13.20 -11.36 16.65
CA PRO A 380 12.44 -10.78 17.74
C PRO A 380 12.96 -9.40 18.18
N LEU A 381 12.04 -8.51 18.55
CA LEU A 381 12.31 -7.19 19.13
C LEU A 381 13.07 -7.27 20.46
N ASN A 382 12.76 -8.29 21.25
CA ASN A 382 13.16 -8.43 22.65
C ASN A 382 14.35 -9.38 22.87
N GLN A 383 15.20 -9.53 21.85
CA GLN A 383 16.41 -10.32 21.90
C GLN A 383 17.60 -9.47 21.44
N PRO A 384 18.81 -9.66 22.01
CA PRO A 384 20.01 -9.03 21.48
C PRO A 384 20.24 -9.44 20.03
N LEU A 385 20.52 -8.46 19.17
CA LEU A 385 20.86 -8.73 17.77
C LEU A 385 22.21 -9.46 17.70
N PRO A 386 22.31 -10.62 17.03
CA PRO A 386 23.59 -11.30 16.79
C PRO A 386 24.59 -10.39 16.06
N GLN A 387 25.89 -10.59 16.30
CA GLN A 387 26.96 -9.71 15.80
C GLN A 387 27.06 -9.68 14.26
N ASP A 388 26.58 -10.74 13.61
CA ASP A 388 26.52 -10.95 12.17
C ASP A 388 25.21 -10.48 11.52
N MET A 389 24.21 -10.10 12.31
CA MET A 389 22.95 -9.53 11.81
C MET A 389 22.96 -8.02 11.81
N ASN A 390 22.11 -7.43 10.97
CA ASN A 390 21.86 -5.99 10.93
C ASN A 390 20.43 -5.68 11.43
N SER A 391 20.19 -4.42 11.75
CA SER A 391 18.95 -3.94 12.35
C SER A 391 17.72 -4.18 11.47
N TRP A 392 17.89 -4.37 10.16
CA TRP A 392 16.79 -4.71 9.26
C TRP A 392 16.12 -6.02 9.65
N GLU A 393 16.85 -6.99 10.20
CA GLU A 393 16.26 -8.26 10.65
C GLU A 393 15.21 -8.08 11.75
N VAL A 394 15.34 -7.01 12.55
CA VAL A 394 14.44 -6.67 13.67
C VAL A 394 13.29 -5.78 13.22
N TYR A 395 13.56 -4.84 12.31
CA TYR A 395 12.61 -3.77 11.95
C TYR A 395 11.94 -3.97 10.59
N GLY A 396 12.58 -4.69 9.68
CA GLY A 396 12.13 -4.93 8.31
C GLY A 396 11.03 -5.99 8.24
N THR A 397 9.83 -5.59 7.80
CA THR A 397 8.66 -6.47 7.70
C THR A 397 8.40 -6.98 6.28
N ASN A 398 9.20 -6.58 5.30
CA ASN A 398 8.95 -6.94 3.91
C ASN A 398 9.17 -8.42 3.65
N LEU A 399 8.24 -9.03 2.89
CA LEU A 399 8.27 -10.47 2.57
C LEU A 399 9.23 -10.83 1.43
N SER A 400 9.54 -9.88 0.55
CA SER A 400 10.40 -10.12 -0.61
C SER A 400 11.84 -10.40 -0.16
N ILE A 401 12.36 -11.57 -0.51
CA ILE A 401 13.74 -11.96 -0.31
C ILE A 401 14.42 -12.04 -1.69
N LYS A 402 15.60 -11.46 -1.82
CA LYS A 402 16.43 -11.62 -3.03
C LYS A 402 17.20 -12.93 -2.90
N GLY A 403 16.84 -13.94 -3.67
CA GLY A 403 17.57 -15.21 -3.82
C GLY A 403 18.57 -15.17 -4.99
N GLU A 404 19.30 -16.28 -5.19
CA GLU A 404 20.29 -16.43 -6.26
C GLU A 404 19.65 -16.42 -7.67
N ASP A 405 18.47 -17.02 -7.81
CA ASP A 405 17.73 -17.12 -9.09
C ASP A 405 16.63 -16.06 -9.26
N GLY A 406 16.60 -15.03 -8.41
CA GLY A 406 15.59 -13.97 -8.42
C GLY A 406 14.87 -13.80 -7.09
N TRP A 407 13.65 -13.25 -7.12
CA TRP A 407 12.91 -12.92 -5.89
C TRP A 407 12.09 -14.11 -5.37
N THR A 408 12.19 -14.37 -4.06
CA THR A 408 11.42 -15.36 -3.30
C THR A 408 10.59 -14.66 -2.19
N TYR A 409 9.61 -15.34 -1.60
CA TYR A 409 8.71 -14.80 -0.57
C TYR A 409 8.80 -15.58 0.74
N ALA A 410 8.98 -14.86 1.85
CA ALA A 410 8.92 -15.41 3.20
C ALA A 410 7.48 -15.55 3.70
N ASP A 411 6.74 -16.52 3.16
CA ASP A 411 5.33 -16.72 3.49
C ASP A 411 5.09 -17.01 4.98
N GLU A 412 6.08 -17.54 5.71
CA GLU A 412 6.03 -17.78 7.15
C GLU A 412 6.03 -16.49 8.01
N ARG A 413 6.38 -15.34 7.41
CA ARG A 413 6.29 -14.02 8.03
C ARG A 413 4.97 -13.30 7.72
N LEU A 414 4.17 -13.83 6.81
CA LEU A 414 2.82 -13.34 6.56
C LEU A 414 1.86 -13.76 7.70
N MET A 415 1.21 -12.76 8.29
CA MET A 415 0.20 -12.92 9.33
C MET A 415 -1.17 -12.57 8.77
N LEU A 416 -1.96 -13.61 8.51
CA LEU A 416 -3.33 -13.47 8.02
C LEU A 416 -4.25 -12.90 9.10
N PHE A 417 -5.30 -12.21 8.70
CA PHE A 417 -6.34 -11.74 9.63
C PHE A 417 -7.43 -12.83 9.80
N ASP A 418 -6.95 -14.05 10.05
CA ASP A 418 -7.75 -15.25 10.26
C ASP A 418 -7.91 -15.57 11.75
N ILE A 419 -8.76 -16.56 12.06
CA ILE A 419 -9.01 -17.03 13.43
C ILE A 419 -7.73 -17.43 14.18
N ARG A 420 -6.68 -17.88 13.47
CA ARG A 420 -5.46 -18.43 14.07
C ARG A 420 -4.41 -17.37 14.39
N ASN A 421 -4.26 -16.38 13.52
CA ASN A 421 -3.13 -15.45 13.57
C ASN A 421 -3.52 -14.08 14.15
N PHE A 422 -4.77 -13.63 14.00
CA PHE A 422 -5.16 -12.28 14.40
C PHE A 422 -4.91 -11.98 15.89
N GLY A 423 -5.19 -12.95 16.77
CA GLY A 423 -4.95 -12.81 18.21
C GLY A 423 -3.48 -12.57 18.58
N GLN A 424 -2.53 -13.00 17.74
CA GLN A 424 -1.10 -12.78 17.97
C GLN A 424 -0.67 -11.34 17.71
N LEU A 425 -1.48 -10.55 17.00
CA LEU A 425 -1.18 -9.14 16.71
C LEU A 425 -1.57 -8.21 17.88
N GLY A 426 -2.40 -8.69 18.82
CA GLY A 426 -2.89 -7.88 19.94
C GLY A 426 -3.74 -6.68 19.50
N LEU A 427 -4.36 -6.75 18.32
CA LEU A 427 -5.19 -5.69 17.74
C LEU A 427 -6.67 -5.91 18.07
N GLY A 428 -7.40 -4.83 18.32
CA GLY A 428 -8.85 -4.82 18.41
C GLY A 428 -9.50 -4.06 17.26
N VAL A 429 -10.83 -3.99 17.27
CA VAL A 429 -11.61 -3.19 16.30
C VAL A 429 -11.24 -1.71 16.38
N ASP A 430 -10.90 -1.21 17.57
CA ASP A 430 -10.49 0.18 17.79
C ASP A 430 -9.20 0.53 17.04
N GLU A 431 -8.19 -0.33 17.08
CA GLU A 431 -6.97 -0.17 16.30
C GLU A 431 -7.27 -0.24 14.79
N LEU A 432 -8.14 -1.15 14.34
CA LEU A 432 -8.52 -1.22 12.92
C LEU A 432 -9.22 0.05 12.44
N ILE A 433 -10.15 0.61 13.23
CA ILE A 433 -10.81 1.90 12.94
C ILE A 433 -9.78 3.03 12.90
N LYS A 434 -8.89 3.11 13.90
CA LYS A 434 -7.82 4.13 13.92
C LYS A 434 -6.92 4.04 12.69
N GLY A 435 -6.51 2.83 12.33
CA GLY A 435 -5.66 2.58 11.17
C GLY A 435 -6.35 2.97 9.87
N PHE A 436 -7.64 2.64 9.76
CA PHE A 436 -8.44 3.03 8.60
C PHE A 436 -8.59 4.55 8.48
N VAL A 437 -8.91 5.25 9.58
CA VAL A 437 -9.04 6.71 9.57
C VAL A 437 -7.70 7.38 9.21
N GLN A 438 -6.58 6.93 9.79
CA GLN A 438 -5.22 7.39 9.41
C GLN A 438 -4.95 7.19 7.92
N SER A 439 -5.34 6.03 7.39
CA SER A 439 -5.13 5.70 5.98
C SER A 439 -6.02 6.50 5.04
N ALA A 440 -7.28 6.73 5.41
CA ALA A 440 -8.23 7.55 4.65
C ALA A 440 -7.78 9.02 4.61
N MET A 441 -7.27 9.56 5.73
CA MET A 441 -6.65 10.90 5.75
C MET A 441 -5.43 10.97 4.83
N ALA A 442 -4.57 9.95 4.81
CA ALA A 442 -3.41 9.90 3.91
C ALA A 442 -3.83 9.87 2.43
N VAL A 443 -4.86 9.10 2.07
CA VAL A 443 -5.42 9.09 0.71
C VAL A 443 -6.02 10.45 0.35
N TYR A 444 -6.82 11.04 1.24
CA TYR A 444 -7.39 12.38 1.07
C TYR A 444 -6.28 13.41 0.81
N ALA A 445 -5.23 13.42 1.64
CA ALA A 445 -4.11 14.35 1.53
C ALA A 445 -3.40 14.24 0.17
N ILE A 446 -3.09 13.02 -0.27
CA ILE A 446 -2.42 12.77 -1.55
C ILE A 446 -3.32 13.13 -2.73
N ASP A 447 -4.62 12.82 -2.66
CA ASP A 447 -5.56 13.19 -3.73
C ASP A 447 -5.77 14.70 -3.84
N GLN A 448 -5.88 15.41 -2.71
CA GLN A 448 -5.92 16.88 -2.70
C GLN A 448 -4.63 17.48 -3.27
N ASN A 449 -3.48 16.88 -2.98
CA ASN A 449 -2.22 17.29 -3.58
C ASN A 449 -2.21 17.06 -5.10
N ALA A 450 -2.78 15.95 -5.57
CA ALA A 450 -2.95 15.68 -7.00
C ALA A 450 -3.85 16.74 -7.66
N ILE A 451 -4.98 17.09 -7.04
CA ILE A 451 -5.89 18.13 -7.54
C ILE A 451 -5.21 19.49 -7.61
N ARG A 452 -4.41 19.87 -6.60
CA ARG A 452 -3.66 21.14 -6.63
C ARG A 452 -2.59 21.17 -7.71
N THR A 453 -1.95 20.03 -7.99
CA THR A 453 -0.84 19.93 -8.93
C THR A 453 -1.31 19.78 -10.39
N PHE A 454 -2.35 19.00 -10.62
CA PHE A 454 -2.81 18.59 -11.96
C PHE A 454 -4.19 19.14 -12.32
N GLY A 455 -4.84 19.87 -11.41
CA GLY A 455 -6.20 20.37 -11.56
C GLY A 455 -7.27 19.31 -11.27
N ASN A 456 -8.54 19.70 -11.38
CA ASN A 456 -9.64 18.73 -11.36
C ASN A 456 -9.68 17.99 -12.70
N LYS A 457 -9.79 16.65 -12.66
CA LYS A 457 -10.19 15.91 -13.87
C LYS A 457 -11.64 16.26 -14.17
N GLN A 458 -11.87 16.99 -15.26
CA GLN A 458 -13.17 16.92 -15.90
C GLN A 458 -13.34 15.47 -16.35
N LEU A 459 -14.23 14.73 -15.69
CA LEU A 459 -14.80 13.52 -16.29
C LEU A 459 -15.34 13.99 -17.64
N ASN A 460 -14.72 13.51 -18.73
CA ASN A 460 -15.06 13.98 -20.09
C ASN A 460 -16.58 13.88 -20.26
N ALA A 461 -17.20 15.05 -20.40
CA ALA A 461 -18.64 15.24 -20.28
C ALA A 461 -19.45 14.57 -21.38
#